data_AF-A0A382TDA3-F1
#
_entry.id   AF-A0A382TDA3-F1
#
_cell.length_a   1.000
_cell.length_b   1.000
_cell.length_c   1.000
_cell.angle_alpha   90.00
_cell.angle_beta   90.00
_cell.angle_gamma   90.00
#
_symmetry.space_group_name_H-M   'P 1'
#
loop_
_entity.id
_entity.type
_entity.pdbx_description
1 polymer ?
#
loop_
_entity_poly.entity_id
_entity_poly.type
_entity_poly.pdbx_seq_one_letter_code
_entity_poly.pdbx_strand_id
1 'polypeptide(L)'
;MLSDFSINIVDLVIMALLLISGLLALSRGFVKEVLFIAGLVLAAFAALTWFPPVQLFLEHYIGQALIAGSIAFVVIFVSVLTAASYLSSAISRRVRSS
;
A
#
# COMPACT_ATOMS: atom_id res chain seq x y z
N MET A 1 -11.20 15.18 40.02
CA MET A 1 -9.83 15.58 39.68
C MET A 1 -9.66 15.75 38.16
N LEU A 2 -10.65 16.30 37.44
CA LEU A 2 -10.62 16.48 35.97
C LEU A 2 -11.11 17.88 35.52
N SER A 3 -11.17 18.84 36.44
CA SER A 3 -11.80 20.16 36.23
C SER A 3 -10.81 21.28 35.88
N ASP A 4 -9.50 21.01 35.84
CA ASP A 4 -8.45 22.04 35.65
C ASP A 4 -7.86 22.10 34.24
N PHE A 5 -8.42 21.37 33.26
CA PHE A 5 -8.02 21.53 31.86
C PHE A 5 -8.69 22.76 31.26
N SER A 6 -8.20 23.94 31.64
CA SER A 6 -8.46 25.18 30.91
C SER A 6 -7.74 25.09 29.57
N ILE A 7 -8.46 24.65 28.52
CA ILE A 7 -7.95 24.66 27.14
C ILE A 7 -7.67 26.11 26.78
N ASN A 8 -6.39 26.42 26.64
CA ASN A 8 -5.96 27.77 26.37
C ASN A 8 -5.89 28.01 24.85
N ILE A 9 -5.97 29.27 24.42
CA ILE A 9 -5.90 29.62 23.00
C ILE A 9 -4.59 29.11 22.38
N VAL A 10 -3.51 29.09 23.17
CA VAL A 10 -2.21 28.55 22.78
C VAL A 10 -2.29 27.05 22.47
N ASP A 11 -3.01 26.26 23.27
CA ASP A 11 -3.17 24.81 23.03
C ASP A 11 -3.90 24.54 21.71
N LEU A 12 -4.93 25.35 21.40
CA LEU A 12 -5.68 25.24 20.15
C LEU A 12 -4.81 25.59 18.93
N VAL A 13 -3.97 26.63 19.04
CA VAL A 13 -3.02 27.02 17.98
C VAL A 13 -1.97 25.94 17.76
N ILE A 14 -1.40 25.39 18.83
CA ILE A 14 -0.42 24.28 18.73
C ILE A 14 -1.08 23.05 18.12
N MET A 15 -2.30 22.70 18.52
CA MET A 15 -3.05 21.57 17.96
C MET A 15 -3.30 21.76 16.45
N ALA A 16 -3.71 22.96 16.02
CA ALA A 16 -3.89 23.27 14.60
C ALA A 16 -2.58 23.16 13.81
N LEU A 17 -1.47 23.67 14.35
CA LEU A 17 -0.14 23.56 13.73
C LEU A 17 0.35 22.11 13.63
N LEU A 18 0.10 21.30 14.65
CA LEU A 18 0.43 19.87 14.66
C LEU A 18 -0.42 19.10 13.64
N LEU A 19 -1.72 19.40 13.52
CA LEU A 19 -2.59 18.80 12.51
C LEU A 19 -2.12 19.14 11.09
N ILE A 20 -1.80 20.41 10.83
CA ILE A 20 -1.28 20.84 9.53
C ILE A 20 0.08 20.19 9.25
N SER A 21 0.98 20.15 10.22
CA SER A 21 2.29 19.49 10.07
C SER A 21 2.16 17.99 9.84
N GLY A 22 1.25 17.33 10.54
CA GLY A 22 0.92 15.92 10.34
C GLY A 22 0.38 15.69 8.94
N LEU A 23 -0.53 16.54 8.47
CA LEU A 23 -1.11 16.44 7.12
C LEU A 23 -0.08 16.70 6.02
N LEU A 24 0.87 17.62 6.23
CA LEU A 24 1.98 17.89 5.31
C LEU A 24 3.05 16.79 5.34
N ALA A 25 3.35 16.22 6.52
CA ALA A 25 4.24 15.08 6.69
C ALA A 25 3.65 13.84 6.03
N LEU A 26 2.33 13.63 6.19
CA LEU A 26 1.54 12.71 5.40
C LEU A 26 1.73 13.05 3.92
N SER A 27 1.39 14.22 3.41
CA SER A 27 1.54 14.55 1.98
C SER A 27 2.92 14.18 1.36
N ARG A 28 4.04 14.35 2.10
CA ARG A 28 5.39 13.94 1.63
C ARG A 28 5.62 12.42 1.54
N GLY A 29 4.95 11.60 2.33
CA GLY A 29 5.11 10.12 2.35
C GLY A 29 3.84 9.31 2.02
N PHE A 30 2.67 9.94 2.08
CA PHE A 30 1.33 9.36 2.00
C PHE A 30 1.02 8.90 0.60
N VAL A 31 1.46 9.62 -0.44
CA VAL A 31 1.28 9.16 -1.82
C VAL A 31 2.00 7.82 -2.01
N LYS A 32 3.21 7.66 -1.45
CA LYS A 32 3.92 6.37 -1.46
C LYS A 32 3.17 5.29 -0.68
N GLU A 33 2.69 5.62 0.51
CA GLU A 33 2.01 4.67 1.38
C GLU A 33 0.66 4.21 0.82
N VAL A 34 -0.16 5.14 0.32
CA VAL A 34 -1.44 4.84 -0.36
C VAL A 34 -1.20 3.99 -1.59
N LEU A 35 -0.13 4.27 -2.36
CA LEU A 35 0.16 3.47 -3.54
C LEU A 35 0.70 2.08 -3.19
N PHE A 36 1.42 1.94 -2.08
CA PHE A 36 1.81 0.63 -1.54
C PHE A 36 0.59 -0.17 -1.08
N ILE A 37 -0.33 0.45 -0.34
CA ILE A 37 -1.59 -0.17 0.09
C ILE A 37 -2.46 -0.52 -1.12
N ALA A 38 -2.58 0.38 -2.10
CA ALA A 38 -3.30 0.11 -3.34
C ALA A 38 -2.66 -1.03 -4.14
N GLY A 39 -1.33 -1.09 -4.21
CA GLY A 39 -0.58 -2.18 -4.81
C GLY A 39 -0.83 -3.52 -4.10
N LEU A 40 -0.88 -3.50 -2.76
CA LEU A 40 -1.26 -4.65 -1.93
C LEU A 40 -2.69 -5.12 -2.24
N VAL A 41 -3.66 -4.20 -2.30
CA VAL A 41 -5.06 -4.52 -2.61
C VAL A 41 -5.20 -5.10 -4.01
N LEU A 42 -4.55 -4.50 -5.01
CA LEU A 42 -4.53 -5.01 -6.38
C LEU A 42 -3.85 -6.39 -6.45
N ALA A 43 -2.77 -6.60 -5.71
CA ALA A 43 -2.06 -7.88 -5.67
C ALA A 43 -2.91 -8.96 -5.01
N ALA A 44 -3.61 -8.65 -3.92
CA ALA A 44 -4.54 -9.56 -3.26
C ALA A 44 -5.72 -9.90 -4.18
N PHE A 45 -6.29 -8.91 -4.86
CA PHE A 45 -7.38 -9.11 -5.82
C PHE A 45 -6.94 -10.02 -6.98
N ALA A 46 -5.77 -9.73 -7.56
CA ALA A 46 -5.16 -10.54 -8.61
C ALA A 46 -4.85 -11.96 -8.14
N ALA A 47 -4.32 -12.13 -6.93
CA ALA A 47 -4.09 -13.45 -6.34
C ALA A 47 -5.42 -14.21 -6.28
N LEU A 48 -6.47 -13.66 -5.71
CA LEU A 48 -7.77 -14.35 -5.60
C LEU A 48 -8.38 -14.71 -6.97
N THR A 49 -8.19 -13.88 -8.00
CA THR A 49 -8.72 -14.16 -9.34
C THR A 49 -7.87 -15.15 -10.14
N TRP A 50 -6.55 -15.03 -10.10
CA TRP A 50 -5.63 -15.87 -10.86
C TRP A 50 -5.10 -17.10 -10.11
N PHE A 51 -5.42 -17.27 -8.83
CA PHE A 51 -4.99 -18.42 -8.04
C PHE A 51 -5.38 -19.78 -8.66
N PRO A 52 -6.65 -20.06 -9.02
CA PRO A 52 -7.02 -21.37 -9.56
C PRO A 52 -6.26 -21.79 -10.84
N PRO A 53 -6.14 -20.95 -11.89
CA PRO A 53 -5.41 -21.34 -13.09
C PRO A 53 -3.90 -21.48 -12.86
N VAL A 54 -3.30 -20.63 -12.01
CA VAL A 54 -1.85 -20.69 -11.73
C VAL A 54 -1.51 -21.89 -10.85
N GLN A 55 -2.36 -22.23 -9.87
CA GLN A 55 -2.19 -23.42 -9.03
C GLN A 55 -2.25 -24.70 -9.86
N LEU A 56 -3.26 -24.85 -10.73
CA LEU A 56 -3.38 -26.01 -11.63
C LEU A 56 -2.16 -26.17 -12.54
N PHE A 57 -1.63 -25.05 -13.04
CA PHE A 57 -0.43 -25.07 -13.88
C PHE A 57 0.81 -25.51 -13.08
N LEU A 58 0.96 -25.04 -11.84
CA LEU A 58 2.09 -25.39 -10.98
C LEU A 58 2.00 -26.79 -10.37
N GLU A 59 0.80 -27.30 -10.07
CA GLU A 59 0.60 -28.68 -9.61
C GLU A 59 1.08 -29.71 -10.62
N HIS A 60 1.07 -29.37 -11.91
CA HIS A 60 1.62 -30.23 -12.96
C HIS A 60 3.15 -30.39 -12.87
N TYR A 61 3.86 -29.39 -12.34
CA TYR A 61 5.32 -29.41 -12.18
C TYR A 61 5.77 -29.78 -10.77
N ILE A 62 4.96 -29.38 -9.78
CA ILE A 62 5.24 -29.48 -8.35
C ILE A 62 4.08 -30.29 -7.80
N GLY A 63 4.18 -31.62 -7.82
CA GLY A 63 3.12 -32.55 -7.42
C GLY A 63 2.63 -32.45 -5.96
N GLN A 64 3.00 -31.38 -5.25
CA GLN A 64 2.62 -31.09 -3.88
C GLN A 64 1.88 -29.74 -3.84
N ALA A 65 0.54 -29.80 -3.71
CA ALA A 65 -0.37 -28.66 -3.82
C ALA A 65 -0.03 -27.48 -2.88
N LEU A 66 0.47 -27.76 -1.67
CA LEU A 66 0.86 -26.71 -0.72
C LEU A 66 2.03 -25.85 -1.23
N ILE A 67 3.02 -26.49 -1.88
CA ILE A 67 4.21 -25.81 -2.40
C ILE A 67 3.84 -25.05 -3.69
N ALA A 68 3.07 -25.69 -4.57
CA ALA A 68 2.53 -25.08 -5.78
C ALA A 68 1.71 -23.81 -5.47
N GLY A 69 0.80 -23.88 -4.50
CA GLY A 69 -0.02 -22.73 -4.08
C GLY A 69 0.81 -21.59 -3.50
N SER A 70 1.83 -21.90 -2.69
CA SER A 70 2.72 -20.87 -2.11
C SER A 70 3.51 -20.13 -3.18
N ILE A 71 4.05 -20.85 -4.17
CA ILE A 71 4.81 -20.23 -5.27
C ILE A 71 3.88 -19.43 -6.18
N ALA A 72 2.69 -19.95 -6.49
CA ALA A 72 1.68 -19.23 -7.27
C ALA A 72 1.34 -17.88 -6.64
N PHE A 73 1.12 -17.86 -5.31
CA PHE A 73 0.84 -16.64 -4.57
C PHE A 73 1.97 -15.61 -4.67
N VAL A 74 3.22 -16.04 -4.42
CA VAL A 74 4.40 -15.15 -4.49
C VAL A 74 4.58 -14.57 -5.89
N VAL A 75 4.44 -15.38 -6.94
CA VAL A 75 4.61 -14.95 -8.33
C VAL A 75 3.56 -13.90 -8.71
N ILE A 76 2.27 -14.15 -8.40
CA ILE A 76 1.19 -13.18 -8.68
C ILE A 76 1.42 -11.90 -7.87
N PHE A 77 1.79 -12.02 -6.60
CA PHE A 77 2.00 -10.87 -5.72
C PHE A 77 3.14 -9.96 -6.21
N VAL A 78 4.30 -10.52 -6.53
CA VAL A 78 5.48 -9.76 -6.99
C VAL A 78 5.24 -9.12 -8.35
N SER A 79 4.57 -9.82 -9.27
CA SER A 79 4.25 -9.27 -10.59
C SER A 79 3.34 -8.05 -10.51
N VAL A 80 2.33 -8.07 -9.64
CA VAL A 80 1.42 -6.93 -9.44
C VAL A 80 2.11 -5.78 -8.72
N LEU A 81 2.92 -6.05 -7.70
CA LEU A 81 3.73 -5.02 -7.04
C LEU A 81 4.69 -4.34 -8.01
N THR A 82 5.30 -5.12 -8.89
CA THR A 82 6.20 -4.61 -9.92
C THR A 82 5.44 -3.69 -10.88
N ALA A 83 4.28 -4.10 -11.37
CA ALA A 83 3.43 -3.27 -12.23
C ALA A 83 2.95 -1.99 -11.53
N ALA A 84 2.53 -2.09 -10.26
CA ALA A 84 2.13 -0.94 -9.45
C ALA A 84 3.29 0.03 -9.21
N SER A 85 4.51 -0.47 -8.99
CA SER A 85 5.71 0.33 -8.79
C SER A 85 6.14 1.07 -10.08
N TYR A 86 5.96 0.45 -11.24
CA TYR A 86 6.12 1.13 -12.53
C TYR A 86 5.10 2.26 -12.70
N LEU A 87 3.84 2.03 -12.32
CA LEU A 87 2.80 3.05 -12.38
C LEU A 87 3.10 4.21 -11.43
N SER A 88 3.59 3.92 -10.21
CA SER A 88 4.09 4.92 -9.26
C SER A 88 5.16 5.82 -9.86
N SER A 89 6.13 5.20 -10.53
CA SER A 89 7.26 5.92 -11.12
C SER A 89 6.83 6.76 -12.31
N ALA A 90 5.86 6.30 -13.10
CA ALA A 90 5.29 7.08 -14.21
C ALA A 90 4.57 8.34 -13.72
N ILE A 91 3.78 8.22 -12.65
CA ILE A 91 3.09 9.37 -12.03
C ILE A 91 4.11 10.35 -11.44
N SER A 92 5.13 9.85 -10.74
CA SER A 92 6.19 10.68 -10.17
C SER A 92 6.99 11.45 -11.23
N ARG A 93 7.24 10.85 -12.40
CA ARG A 93 7.90 11.54 -13.54
C ARG A 93 7.05 12.66 -14.13
N ARG A 94 5.72 12.49 -14.22
CA ARG A 94 4.81 13.53 -14.74
C ARG A 94 4.74 14.77 -13.84
N VAL A 95 4.93 14.61 -12.53
CA VAL A 95 4.92 15.74 -11.59
C VAL A 95 6.26 16.49 -11.56
N ARG A 96 7.36 15.87 -11.99
CA ARG A 96 8.69 16.50 -12.03
C ARG A 96 8.97 17.28 -13.32
N SER A 97 8.05 17.28 -14.29
CA SER A 97 8.18 18.01 -15.56
C SER A 97 7.32 19.28 -15.62
N SER A 98 6.91 19.83 -14.48
CA SER A 98 6.25 21.14 -14.36
C SER A 98 6.80 21.86 -13.14
#